data_AF-A0A8T4P3I5-F1
#
_entry.id   AF-A0A8T4P3I5-F1
#
_cell.length_a   1.000
_cell.length_b   1.000
_cell.length_c   1.000
_cell.angle_alpha   90.00
_cell.angle_beta   90.00
_cell.angle_gamma   90.00
#
_symmetry.space_group_name_H-M   'P 1'
#
loop_
_entity.id
_entity.type
_entity.pdbx_description
1 polymer ?
#
loop_
_entity_poly.entity_id
_entity_poly.type
_entity_poly.pdbx_seq_one_letter_code
_entity_poly.pdbx_strand_id
1 'polypeptide(L)'
;MPCSPEDYKVFLSKLAERYDGDGMDDMPNLLIPIRYYEILNEPEMKEPDLTFYKGTVGEYVEILKLSNEAIKSVCPECKIVQGGAAGIMSDMLGYWKKIFELGGADYFDIANIHYINLGDLNTLNVKDFKKLMQEKNIDKPIWVTEAEYGSEEDVEISFKGALNAGASKIFFTRFKIGQKKDPSILNDYSKVYDEIKCQ
;
A
#
# COMPACT_ATOMS: atom_id res chain seq x y z
N MET A 1 14.92 12.84 -1.55
CA MET A 1 15.17 12.48 -2.95
C MET A 1 16.37 11.55 -3.10
N PRO A 2 16.38 10.64 -4.09
CA PRO A 2 17.60 10.00 -4.57
C PRO A 2 18.65 11.05 -4.95
N CYS A 3 19.93 10.78 -4.69
CA CYS A 3 21.02 11.71 -5.07
C CYS A 3 21.13 11.89 -6.60
N SER A 4 20.72 10.87 -7.36
CA SER A 4 20.67 10.86 -8.82
C SER A 4 19.30 10.36 -9.26
N PRO A 5 18.43 11.23 -9.80
CA PRO A 5 17.14 10.83 -10.36
C PRO A 5 17.29 9.82 -11.51
N GLU A 6 18.37 9.93 -12.30
CA GLU A 6 18.62 9.02 -13.42
C GLU A 6 18.95 7.60 -12.93
N ASP A 7 19.86 7.47 -11.97
CA ASP A 7 20.20 6.16 -11.41
C ASP A 7 19.00 5.51 -10.72
N TYR A 8 18.13 6.31 -10.11
CA TYR A 8 16.87 5.85 -9.54
C TYR A 8 15.93 5.27 -10.61
N LYS A 9 15.73 5.98 -11.73
CA LYS A 9 14.92 5.49 -12.84
C LYS A 9 15.51 4.21 -13.45
N VAL A 10 16.82 4.18 -13.69
CA VAL A 10 17.51 2.99 -14.21
C VAL A 10 17.33 1.79 -13.28
N PHE A 11 17.46 1.99 -11.97
CA PHE A 11 17.22 0.93 -10.98
C PHE A 11 15.78 0.40 -11.08
N LEU A 12 14.78 1.29 -11.08
CA LEU A 12 13.38 0.87 -11.12
C LEU A 12 12.99 0.19 -12.42
N SER A 13 13.44 0.70 -13.57
CA SER A 13 13.16 0.04 -14.86
C SER A 13 13.80 -1.35 -14.91
N LYS A 14 15.05 -1.50 -14.45
CA LYS A 14 15.69 -2.82 -14.38
C LYS A 14 15.01 -3.76 -13.40
N LEU A 15 14.52 -3.25 -12.28
CA LEU A 15 13.77 -4.05 -11.32
C LEU A 15 12.44 -4.52 -11.92
N ALA A 16 11.70 -3.62 -12.58
CA ALA A 16 10.40 -3.93 -13.16
C ALA A 16 10.50 -4.92 -14.32
N GLU A 17 11.37 -4.67 -15.30
CA GLU A 17 11.67 -5.57 -16.43
C GLU A 17 11.97 -6.99 -15.93
N ARG A 18 12.82 -7.08 -14.91
CA ARG A 18 13.33 -8.35 -14.43
C ARG A 18 12.27 -9.25 -13.78
N TYR A 19 11.09 -8.72 -13.48
CA TYR A 19 9.99 -9.41 -12.79
C TYR A 19 8.61 -9.19 -13.43
N ASP A 20 8.52 -8.60 -14.61
CA ASP A 20 7.23 -8.35 -15.24
C ASP A 20 6.71 -9.57 -16.01
N GLY A 21 7.49 -10.61 -16.28
CA GLY A 21 6.96 -11.84 -16.85
C GLY A 21 6.39 -11.71 -18.26
N ASP A 22 6.88 -10.75 -19.05
CA ASP A 22 6.51 -10.62 -20.48
C ASP A 22 7.35 -11.54 -21.41
N GLY A 23 8.38 -12.20 -20.86
CA GLY A 23 9.29 -13.10 -21.54
C GLY A 23 10.59 -12.46 -22.03
N MET A 24 10.77 -11.14 -21.85
CA MET A 24 12.00 -10.39 -22.15
C MET A 24 12.78 -10.13 -20.86
N ASP A 25 14.07 -10.45 -20.85
CA ASP A 25 15.02 -10.22 -19.74
C ASP A 25 14.55 -10.58 -18.30
N ASP A 26 13.55 -11.44 -18.21
CA ASP A 26 12.97 -11.97 -16.99
C ASP A 26 13.98 -12.77 -16.16
N MET A 27 13.81 -12.75 -14.83
CA MET A 27 13.34 -13.98 -14.18
C MET A 27 13.69 -15.35 -14.77
N PRO A 28 14.91 -15.95 -14.76
CA PRO A 28 15.01 -17.37 -15.12
C PRO A 28 14.12 -18.20 -14.19
N ASN A 29 13.12 -18.88 -14.78
CA ASN A 29 12.06 -19.60 -14.07
C ASN A 29 11.10 -18.73 -13.24
N LEU A 30 10.82 -17.50 -13.66
CA LEU A 30 9.76 -16.68 -13.06
C LEU A 30 8.41 -17.40 -13.18
N LEU A 31 7.77 -17.67 -12.03
CA LEU A 31 6.44 -18.29 -11.99
C LEU A 31 5.32 -17.26 -11.78
N ILE A 32 5.61 -16.22 -11.01
CA ILE A 32 4.63 -15.21 -10.60
C ILE A 32 5.24 -13.82 -10.85
N PRO A 33 4.70 -13.07 -11.82
CA PRO A 33 5.15 -11.70 -12.09
C PRO A 33 4.82 -10.72 -10.96
N ILE A 34 5.65 -9.70 -10.79
CA ILE A 34 5.37 -8.56 -9.90
C ILE A 34 4.62 -7.50 -10.70
N ARG A 35 3.36 -7.25 -10.33
CA ARG A 35 2.46 -6.30 -11.02
C ARG A 35 2.16 -5.04 -10.23
N TYR A 36 2.54 -4.99 -8.96
CA TYR A 36 2.20 -3.89 -8.06
C TYR A 36 3.46 -3.42 -7.36
N TYR A 37 3.75 -2.13 -7.44
CA TYR A 37 4.94 -1.51 -6.86
C TYR A 37 4.49 -0.42 -5.90
N GLU A 38 4.74 -0.66 -4.62
CA GLU A 38 4.50 0.34 -3.59
C GLU A 38 5.73 1.24 -3.43
N ILE A 39 5.50 2.55 -3.45
CA ILE A 39 6.57 3.55 -3.49
C ILE A 39 6.72 4.18 -2.11
N LEU A 40 7.75 3.73 -1.38
CA LEU A 40 8.02 4.02 0.04
C LEU A 40 7.00 3.42 1.01
N ASN A 41 7.22 3.65 2.30
CA ASN A 41 6.30 3.33 3.39
C ASN A 41 6.10 4.59 4.24
N GLU A 42 4.85 4.93 4.54
CA GLU A 42 4.40 6.00 5.45
C GLU A 42 5.28 7.26 5.41
N PRO A 43 5.37 7.93 4.25
CA PRO A 43 6.31 9.03 4.01
C PRO A 43 6.02 10.30 4.83
N GLU A 44 4.87 10.37 5.50
CA GLU A 44 4.53 11.40 6.49
C GLU A 44 5.16 11.17 7.87
N MET A 45 5.55 9.94 8.21
CA MET A 45 6.09 9.61 9.53
C MET A 45 7.50 10.15 9.69
N LYS A 46 7.62 11.16 10.56
CA LYS A 46 8.85 11.92 10.82
C LYS A 46 9.08 12.13 12.32
N GLU A 47 8.66 11.16 13.12
CA GLU A 47 8.85 11.20 14.55
C GLU A 47 10.32 10.91 14.92
N PRO A 48 10.82 11.43 16.05
CA PRO A 48 12.22 11.25 16.47
C PRO A 48 12.66 9.78 16.50
N ASP A 49 11.76 8.89 16.94
CA ASP A 49 12.04 7.47 17.11
C ASP A 49 11.62 6.62 15.90
N LEU A 50 10.88 7.20 14.94
CA LEU A 50 10.40 6.51 13.75
C LEU A 50 10.22 7.49 12.58
N THR A 51 11.23 7.56 11.73
CA THR A 51 11.22 8.36 10.50
C THR A 51 11.42 7.46 9.29
N PHE A 52 10.40 7.31 8.43
CA PHE A 52 10.51 6.53 7.19
C PHE A 52 11.02 7.35 6.02
N TYR A 53 10.71 8.66 5.98
CA TYR A 53 11.15 9.53 4.90
C TYR A 53 11.51 10.93 5.39
N LYS A 54 12.71 11.41 5.05
CA LYS A 54 13.20 12.74 5.47
C LYS A 54 12.92 13.86 4.48
N GLY A 55 12.52 13.52 3.25
CA GLY A 55 12.25 14.53 2.21
C GLY A 55 10.94 15.28 2.45
N THR A 56 10.76 16.36 1.72
CA THR A 56 9.53 17.17 1.71
C THR A 56 8.38 16.46 1.00
N VAL A 57 7.17 16.99 1.18
CA VAL A 57 5.96 16.53 0.47
C VAL A 57 6.15 16.61 -1.05
N GLY A 58 6.71 17.71 -1.55
CA GLY A 58 6.96 17.88 -2.99
C GLY A 58 8.01 16.92 -3.53
N GLU A 59 9.04 16.61 -2.75
CA GLU A 59 10.01 15.59 -3.13
C GLU A 59 9.38 14.19 -3.18
N TYR A 60 8.41 13.87 -2.32
CA TYR A 60 7.70 12.60 -2.43
C TYR A 60 6.81 12.54 -3.69
N VAL A 61 6.15 13.63 -4.09
CA VAL A 61 5.45 13.71 -5.39
C VAL A 61 6.40 13.43 -6.55
N GLU A 62 7.60 14.00 -6.51
CA GLU A 62 8.62 13.75 -7.53
C GLU A 62 9.08 12.28 -7.55
N ILE A 63 9.24 11.65 -6.38
CA ILE A 63 9.53 10.21 -6.29
C ILE A 63 8.40 9.39 -6.93
N LEU A 64 7.13 9.68 -6.63
CA LEU A 64 6.00 8.99 -7.25
C LEU A 64 6.02 9.12 -8.78
N LYS A 65 6.26 10.34 -9.27
CA LYS A 65 6.38 10.62 -10.72
C LYS A 65 7.50 9.82 -11.37
N LEU A 66 8.72 9.91 -10.85
CA LEU A 66 9.88 9.21 -11.41
C LEU A 66 9.67 7.69 -11.39
N SER A 67 9.03 7.18 -10.33
CA SER A 67 8.72 5.76 -10.20
C SER A 67 7.69 5.30 -11.22
N ASN A 68 6.60 6.07 -11.38
CA ASN A 68 5.57 5.81 -12.36
C ASN A 68 6.15 5.75 -13.78
N GLU A 69 6.91 6.77 -14.18
CA GLU A 69 7.53 6.85 -15.50
C GLU A 69 8.49 5.67 -15.75
N ALA A 70 9.38 5.37 -14.80
CA ALA A 70 10.39 4.34 -14.97
C ALA A 70 9.82 2.91 -14.99
N ILE A 71 8.85 2.63 -14.13
CA ILE A 71 8.23 1.30 -14.06
C ILE A 71 7.33 1.08 -15.28
N LYS A 72 6.50 2.06 -15.65
CA LYS A 72 5.56 1.91 -16.77
C LYS A 72 6.21 1.96 -18.13
N SER A 73 7.46 2.45 -18.25
CA SER A 73 8.19 2.41 -19.52
C SER A 73 8.58 1.01 -19.96
N VAL A 74 8.70 0.06 -19.02
CA VAL A 74 9.04 -1.35 -19.29
C VAL A 74 7.84 -2.26 -19.04
N CYS A 75 7.04 -1.97 -18.02
CA CYS A 75 5.82 -2.72 -17.71
C CYS A 75 4.57 -1.81 -17.71
N PRO A 76 3.95 -1.55 -18.87
CA PRO A 76 2.76 -0.70 -18.97
C PRO A 76 1.56 -1.18 -18.14
N GLU A 77 1.46 -2.50 -17.92
CA GLU A 77 0.39 -3.13 -17.14
C GLU A 77 0.63 -3.04 -15.62
N CYS A 78 1.85 -2.75 -15.19
CA CYS A 78 2.19 -2.62 -13.77
C CYS A 78 1.48 -1.43 -13.13
N LYS A 79 1.13 -1.59 -11.86
CA LYS A 79 0.39 -0.61 -11.07
C LYS A 79 1.27 -0.02 -9.99
N ILE A 80 1.16 1.28 -9.82
CA ILE A 80 1.83 2.02 -8.76
C ILE A 80 0.87 2.15 -7.58
N VAL A 81 1.34 1.74 -6.40
CA VAL A 81 0.68 1.93 -5.11
C VAL A 81 1.46 3.03 -4.40
N GLN A 82 0.78 4.08 -3.93
CA GLN A 82 1.47 5.07 -3.09
C GLN A 82 1.83 4.43 -1.74
N GLY A 83 2.90 4.88 -1.09
CA GLY A 83 3.50 4.28 0.11
C GLY A 83 2.70 4.24 1.41
N GLY A 84 1.37 4.31 1.37
CA GLY A 84 0.52 4.14 2.54
C GLY A 84 0.41 5.37 3.42
N ALA A 85 -0.82 5.82 3.64
CA ALA A 85 -1.09 6.76 4.72
C ALA A 85 -1.04 6.03 6.06
N ALA A 86 -0.24 6.48 7.02
CA ALA A 86 -0.07 5.85 8.34
C ALA A 86 -1.37 5.86 9.19
N GLY A 87 -2.31 6.74 8.85
CA GLY A 87 -3.59 6.85 9.52
C GLY A 87 -4.36 8.10 9.12
N ILE A 88 -5.32 8.50 9.98
CA ILE A 88 -6.30 9.56 9.72
C ILE A 88 -6.17 10.75 10.67
N MET A 89 -5.06 10.85 11.39
CA MET A 89 -4.79 12.00 12.25
C MET A 89 -4.63 13.26 11.39
N SER A 90 -4.90 14.44 11.98
CA SER A 90 -5.02 15.70 11.22
C SER A 90 -3.76 16.08 10.45
N ASP A 91 -2.60 15.78 11.00
CA ASP A 91 -1.28 15.95 10.38
C ASP A 91 -1.06 14.95 9.23
N MET A 92 -1.42 13.68 9.42
CA MET A 92 -1.36 12.64 8.39
C MET A 92 -2.27 12.98 7.20
N LEU A 93 -3.55 13.27 7.45
CA LEU A 93 -4.48 13.74 6.41
C LEU A 93 -4.02 15.05 5.78
N GLY A 94 -3.41 15.95 6.57
CA GLY A 94 -2.81 17.19 6.08
C GLY A 94 -1.68 16.94 5.07
N TYR A 95 -0.82 15.97 5.34
CA TYR A 95 0.24 15.54 4.43
C TYR A 95 -0.32 15.03 3.10
N TRP A 96 -1.26 14.08 3.15
CA TRP A 96 -1.88 13.50 1.94
C TRP A 96 -2.72 14.50 1.16
N LYS A 97 -3.43 15.40 1.86
CA LYS A 97 -4.11 16.52 1.22
C LYS A 97 -3.14 17.36 0.39
N LYS A 98 -1.94 17.62 0.93
CA LYS A 98 -0.92 18.39 0.22
C LYS A 98 -0.32 17.62 -0.96
N ILE A 99 -0.12 16.31 -0.85
CA ILE A 99 0.26 15.45 -1.99
C ILE A 99 -0.76 15.58 -3.13
N PHE A 100 -2.05 15.48 -2.82
CA PHE A 100 -3.13 15.60 -3.81
C PHE A 100 -3.20 16.99 -4.43
N GLU A 101 -3.02 18.06 -3.64
CA GLU A 101 -2.96 19.44 -4.14
C GLU A 101 -1.77 19.72 -5.07
N LEU A 102 -0.69 18.94 -4.96
CA LEU A 102 0.48 19.03 -5.82
C LEU A 102 0.38 18.12 -7.06
N GLY A 103 -0.76 17.47 -7.29
CA GLY A 103 -0.97 16.55 -8.42
C GLY A 103 -0.38 15.16 -8.21
N GLY A 104 0.01 14.80 -6.98
CA GLY A 104 0.58 13.48 -6.68
C GLY A 104 -0.36 12.32 -7.02
N ALA A 105 -1.67 12.58 -7.08
CA ALA A 105 -2.66 11.62 -7.53
C ALA A 105 -2.38 11.09 -8.94
N ASP A 106 -1.82 11.88 -9.85
CA ASP A 106 -1.60 11.46 -11.24
C ASP A 106 -0.56 10.35 -11.40
N TYR A 107 0.28 10.15 -10.38
CA TYR A 107 1.44 9.27 -10.45
C TYR A 107 1.27 7.92 -9.73
N PHE A 108 0.12 7.66 -9.11
CA PHE A 108 -0.21 6.32 -8.58
C PHE A 108 -1.52 5.79 -9.18
N ASP A 109 -1.67 4.47 -9.29
CA ASP A 109 -2.88 3.82 -9.77
C ASP A 109 -3.82 3.44 -8.61
N ILE A 110 -3.25 3.15 -7.44
CA ILE A 110 -3.96 2.62 -6.27
C ILE A 110 -3.58 3.46 -5.05
N ALA A 111 -4.59 3.95 -4.34
CA ALA A 111 -4.42 4.64 -3.07
C ALA A 111 -4.26 3.63 -1.93
N ASN A 112 -3.39 3.93 -0.96
CA ASN A 112 -3.07 3.03 0.14
C ASN A 112 -3.26 3.71 1.51
N ILE A 113 -3.89 3.03 2.47
CA ILE A 113 -4.11 3.54 3.82
C ILE A 113 -3.82 2.41 4.81
N HIS A 114 -3.19 2.73 5.92
CA HIS A 114 -2.80 1.78 6.95
C HIS A 114 -3.67 1.96 8.19
N TYR A 115 -3.75 0.88 8.96
CA TYR A 115 -4.30 0.86 10.30
C TYR A 115 -3.36 0.05 11.20
N ILE A 116 -2.62 0.74 12.08
CA ILE A 116 -1.77 0.13 13.11
C ILE A 116 -2.20 0.67 14.48
N ASN A 117 -3.32 0.14 15.00
CA ASN A 117 -3.96 0.56 16.27
C ASN A 117 -4.23 2.07 16.39
N LEU A 118 -4.36 2.78 15.27
CA LEU A 118 -4.57 4.23 15.24
C LEU A 118 -5.68 4.60 14.25
N GLY A 119 -6.70 5.30 14.75
CA GLY A 119 -7.84 5.77 13.96
C GLY A 119 -9.06 4.85 14.05
N ASP A 120 -9.79 4.71 12.93
CA ASP A 120 -11.04 3.94 12.86
C ASP A 120 -10.78 2.47 12.55
N LEU A 121 -10.78 1.63 13.59
CA LEU A 121 -10.69 0.18 13.48
C LEU A 121 -11.78 -0.39 12.57
N ASN A 122 -13.01 0.11 12.67
CA ASN A 122 -14.15 -0.51 12.00
C ASN A 122 -14.04 -0.44 10.47
N THR A 123 -13.31 0.54 9.95
CA THR A 123 -13.10 0.68 8.50
C THR A 123 -11.64 0.62 8.11
N LEU A 124 -10.73 0.31 9.05
CA LEU A 124 -9.29 0.34 8.84
C LEU A 124 -8.86 1.67 8.20
N ASN A 125 -9.38 2.79 8.72
CA ASN A 125 -9.15 4.15 8.23
C ASN A 125 -9.67 4.48 6.81
N VAL A 126 -10.25 3.52 6.09
CA VAL A 126 -10.68 3.68 4.68
C VAL A 126 -11.73 4.77 4.52
N LYS A 127 -12.69 4.86 5.46
CA LYS A 127 -13.81 5.80 5.34
C LYS A 127 -13.33 7.26 5.28
N ASP A 128 -12.48 7.66 6.21
CA ASP A 128 -11.99 9.04 6.30
C ASP A 128 -10.99 9.36 5.19
N PHE A 129 -10.13 8.40 4.82
CA PHE A 129 -9.21 8.59 3.71
C PHE A 129 -9.94 8.71 2.36
N LYS A 130 -10.98 7.91 2.14
CA LYS A 130 -11.85 8.02 0.96
C LYS A 130 -12.56 9.37 0.89
N LYS A 131 -13.00 9.91 2.03
CA LYS A 131 -13.59 11.25 2.09
C LYS A 131 -12.59 12.31 1.62
N LEU A 132 -11.34 12.25 2.07
CA LEU A 132 -10.29 13.16 1.60
C LEU A 132 -10.07 13.03 0.08
N MET A 133 -10.05 11.81 -0.46
CA MET A 133 -9.95 11.59 -1.91
C MET A 133 -11.14 12.21 -2.67
N GLN A 134 -12.36 12.04 -2.17
CA GLN A 134 -13.57 12.63 -2.75
C GLN A 134 -13.54 14.17 -2.74
N GLU A 135 -13.07 14.78 -1.65
CA GLU A 135 -12.88 16.25 -1.58
C GLU A 135 -11.89 16.77 -2.63
N LYS A 136 -11.00 15.90 -3.14
CA LYS A 136 -10.03 16.20 -4.19
C LYS A 136 -10.42 15.65 -5.57
N ASN A 137 -11.64 15.12 -5.72
CA ASN A 137 -12.13 14.50 -6.95
C ASN A 137 -11.24 13.34 -7.46
N ILE A 138 -10.67 12.57 -6.53
CA ILE A 138 -9.85 11.40 -6.86
C ILE A 138 -10.72 10.16 -6.77
N ASP A 139 -10.94 9.50 -7.91
CA ASP A 139 -11.64 8.23 -8.02
C ASP A 139 -10.66 7.13 -8.41
N LYS A 140 -10.05 6.51 -7.39
CA LYS A 140 -9.06 5.43 -7.53
C LYS A 140 -9.34 4.33 -6.50
N PRO A 141 -9.02 3.06 -6.80
CA PRO A 141 -9.17 1.98 -5.83
C PRO A 141 -8.32 2.25 -4.58
N ILE A 142 -8.86 1.87 -3.42
CA ILE A 142 -8.17 1.95 -2.13
C ILE A 142 -7.78 0.54 -1.69
N TRP A 143 -6.52 0.36 -1.32
CA TRP A 143 -6.01 -0.82 -0.63
C TRP A 143 -5.65 -0.47 0.81
N VAL A 144 -5.76 -1.47 1.68
CA VAL A 144 -5.21 -1.43 3.03
C VAL A 144 -4.05 -2.41 3.08
N THR A 145 -2.83 -1.96 2.80
CA THR A 145 -1.65 -2.86 2.74
C THR A 145 -1.06 -3.18 4.11
N GLU A 146 -1.41 -2.39 5.13
CA GLU A 146 -1.13 -2.70 6.52
C GLU A 146 -2.39 -2.55 7.39
N ALA A 147 -2.94 -3.69 7.83
CA ALA A 147 -3.95 -3.75 8.87
C ALA A 147 -3.41 -4.55 10.07
N GLU A 148 -3.37 -3.94 11.25
CA GLU A 148 -3.00 -4.65 12.46
C GLU A 148 -4.06 -5.69 12.82
N TYR A 149 -3.58 -6.89 13.16
CA TYR A 149 -4.42 -7.99 13.59
C TYR A 149 -4.81 -7.83 15.06
N GLY A 150 -6.12 -7.74 15.30
CA GLY A 150 -6.74 -7.72 16.62
C GLY A 150 -7.23 -9.10 17.07
N SER A 151 -8.44 -9.16 17.63
CA SER A 151 -9.15 -10.43 17.82
C SER A 151 -9.75 -10.95 16.51
N GLU A 152 -10.20 -12.21 16.47
CA GLU A 152 -10.92 -12.75 15.29
C GLU A 152 -12.18 -11.93 14.97
N GLU A 153 -12.89 -11.47 16.00
CA GLU A 153 -14.07 -10.60 15.87
C GLU A 153 -13.69 -9.23 15.28
N ASP A 154 -12.60 -8.61 15.75
CA ASP A 154 -12.13 -7.33 15.22
C ASP A 154 -11.74 -7.46 13.75
N VAL A 155 -11.07 -8.55 13.37
CA VAL A 155 -10.69 -8.82 11.96
C VAL A 155 -11.94 -8.94 11.09
N GLU A 156 -12.96 -9.68 11.52
CA GLU A 156 -14.19 -9.84 10.75
C GLU A 156 -14.95 -8.52 10.59
N ILE A 157 -15.10 -7.76 11.68
CA ILE A 157 -15.80 -6.47 11.68
C ILE A 157 -15.06 -5.45 10.82
N SER A 158 -13.75 -5.30 11.04
CA SER A 158 -12.91 -4.32 10.34
C SER A 158 -12.77 -4.64 8.86
N PHE A 159 -12.63 -5.91 8.48
CA PHE A 159 -12.58 -6.36 7.08
C PHE A 159 -13.87 -5.99 6.34
N LYS A 160 -15.04 -6.37 6.90
CA LYS A 160 -16.34 -6.04 6.29
C LYS A 160 -16.57 -4.54 6.23
N GLY A 161 -16.23 -3.81 7.28
CA GLY A 161 -16.41 -2.36 7.32
C GLY A 161 -15.51 -1.62 6.34
N ALA A 162 -14.25 -2.05 6.17
CA ALA A 162 -13.33 -1.51 5.17
C ALA A 162 -13.82 -1.76 3.73
N LEU A 163 -14.29 -2.97 3.41
CA LEU A 163 -14.90 -3.26 2.10
C LEU A 163 -16.13 -2.39 1.83
N ASN A 164 -17.03 -2.28 2.82
CA ASN A 164 -18.23 -1.42 2.72
C ASN A 164 -17.87 0.06 2.58
N ALA A 165 -16.78 0.52 3.20
CA ALA A 165 -16.26 1.88 3.04
C ALA A 165 -15.65 2.10 1.64
N GLY A 166 -15.22 1.04 0.95
CA GLY A 166 -14.74 1.08 -0.43
C GLY A 166 -13.30 0.60 -0.63
N ALA A 167 -12.72 -0.11 0.33
CA ALA A 167 -11.49 -0.84 0.08
C ALA A 167 -11.74 -1.96 -0.93
N SER A 168 -10.74 -2.22 -1.77
CA SER A 168 -10.76 -3.31 -2.76
C SER A 168 -9.83 -4.45 -2.40
N LYS A 169 -8.82 -4.21 -1.55
CA LYS A 169 -7.95 -5.25 -0.97
C LYS A 169 -7.51 -4.84 0.43
N ILE A 170 -7.34 -5.83 1.30
CA ILE A 170 -6.95 -5.66 2.71
C ILE A 170 -5.89 -6.71 3.03
N PHE A 171 -4.79 -6.28 3.65
CA PHE A 171 -3.64 -7.11 4.01
C PHE A 171 -3.39 -6.95 5.51
N PHE A 172 -3.61 -8.01 6.28
CA PHE A 172 -3.29 -8.01 7.70
C PHE A 172 -1.79 -8.29 7.91
N THR A 173 -1.10 -7.45 8.68
CA THR A 173 0.37 -7.46 8.82
C THR A 173 0.90 -8.66 9.60
N ARG A 174 0.04 -9.33 10.36
CA ARG A 174 0.39 -10.51 11.16
C ARG A 174 -0.82 -11.40 11.35
N PHE A 175 -0.59 -12.70 11.49
CA PHE A 175 -1.59 -13.64 11.98
C PHE A 175 -0.96 -14.44 13.12
N LYS A 176 -1.73 -14.73 14.17
CA LYS A 176 -1.26 -15.66 15.21
C LYS A 176 -1.35 -17.09 14.67
N ILE A 177 -0.22 -17.64 14.25
CA ILE A 177 -0.11 -19.05 13.85
C ILE A 177 0.02 -19.90 15.14
N GLY A 178 -0.81 -20.94 15.28
CA GLY A 178 -0.64 -21.99 16.30
C GLY A 178 -1.33 -21.81 17.67
N GLN A 179 -2.35 -20.95 17.82
CA GLN A 179 -3.03 -20.75 19.12
C GLN A 179 -4.19 -21.72 19.45
N LYS A 180 -4.39 -22.82 18.70
CA LYS A 180 -5.22 -23.94 19.18
C LYS A 180 -4.51 -25.28 18.98
N LYS A 181 -3.45 -25.49 19.77
CA LYS A 181 -2.67 -26.73 19.88
C LYS A 181 -1.91 -27.10 18.59
N ASP A 182 -0.59 -26.98 18.70
CA ASP A 182 0.42 -27.55 17.79
C ASP A 182 0.66 -26.79 16.47
N PRO A 183 1.79 -26.05 16.33
CA PRO A 183 2.15 -25.34 15.10
C PRO A 183 2.74 -26.26 14.01
N SER A 184 2.54 -27.57 14.06
CA SER A 184 3.19 -28.54 13.15
C SER A 184 2.43 -28.84 11.85
N ILE A 185 1.23 -28.31 11.62
CA ILE A 185 0.45 -28.59 10.40
C ILE A 185 0.47 -27.38 9.46
N LEU A 186 1.23 -27.50 8.36
CA LEU A 186 1.09 -26.59 7.21
C LEU A 186 -0.38 -26.57 6.74
N ASN A 187 -0.91 -25.37 6.48
CA ASN A 187 -2.28 -25.09 6.03
C ASN A 187 -3.41 -25.15 7.09
N ASP A 188 -3.11 -25.26 8.38
CA ASP A 188 -4.14 -25.03 9.42
C ASP A 188 -4.18 -23.54 9.79
N TYR A 189 -5.09 -22.80 9.15
CA TYR A 189 -5.30 -21.37 9.37
C TYR A 189 -6.51 -21.15 10.28
N SER A 190 -6.63 -19.96 10.88
CA SER A 190 -7.87 -19.62 11.60
C SER A 190 -9.05 -19.64 10.62
N LYS A 191 -10.25 -20.02 11.11
CA LYS A 191 -11.46 -20.06 10.27
C LYS A 191 -11.72 -18.76 9.52
N VAL A 192 -11.39 -17.63 10.14
CA VAL A 192 -11.49 -16.30 9.55
C VAL A 192 -10.66 -16.18 8.26
N TYR A 193 -9.46 -16.77 8.22
CA TYR A 193 -8.61 -16.74 7.04
C TYR A 193 -9.18 -17.57 5.87
N ASP A 194 -9.82 -18.70 6.17
CA ASP A 194 -10.47 -19.53 5.15
C ASP A 194 -11.71 -18.85 4.57
N GLU A 195 -12.48 -18.13 5.40
CA GLU A 195 -13.67 -17.40 4.97
C GLU A 195 -13.32 -16.17 4.11
N ILE A 196 -12.22 -15.47 4.42
CA ILE A 196 -11.74 -14.30 3.65
C ILE A 196 -11.21 -14.71 2.27
N LYS A 197 -10.63 -15.90 2.12
CA LYS A 197 -10.05 -16.36 0.83
C LYS A 197 -11.07 -16.55 -0.30
N CYS A 198 -12.36 -16.71 0.01
CA CYS A 198 -13.38 -17.15 -0.93
C CYS A 198 -14.37 -16.05 -1.39
N GLN A 199 -14.10 -14.77 -1.11
CA GLN A 199 -14.91 -13.63 -1.57
C GLN A 199 -14.12 -12.74 -2.53
#